data_AF-A0A8J6DWJ3-F1
#
_entry.id   AF-A0A8J6DWJ3-F1
#
_cell.length_a   1.000
_cell.length_b   1.000
_cell.length_c   1.000
_cell.angle_alpha   90.00
_cell.angle_beta   90.00
_cell.angle_gamma   90.00
#
_symmetry.space_group_name_H-M   'P 1'
#
loop_
_entity.id
_entity.type
_entity.pdbx_description
1 polymer ?
#
loop_
_entity_poly.entity_id
_entity_poly.type
_entity_poly.pdbx_seq_one_letter_code
_entity_poly.pdbx_strand_id
1 'polypeptide(L)'
;MAGSVADSDAVVKLDDGHLNNSLSSPVQADVYFPRLIVPFCGHIKGGMRPGKKVLVMGIVDLNPESFAISLTCGDSEDPPADVAIELKAVFTDRQLVRNSCISGERGEEQSAIPYFPFIPDQPFRVSTSSAAASAAGRMMMCLSNVCQEGSKQPEFLHVQEICHVLVMKEERSKNSTC
;
A
#
# COMPACT_ATOMS: atom_id res chain seq x y z
N MET A 1 -30.96 -15.44 -33.15
CA MET A 1 -29.63 -15.04 -32.65
C MET A 1 -29.66 -15.18 -31.14
N ALA A 2 -28.71 -15.95 -30.62
CA ALA A 2 -28.53 -16.24 -29.20
C ALA A 2 -27.79 -15.09 -28.50
N GLY A 3 -27.95 -14.98 -27.18
CA GLY A 3 -27.01 -14.30 -26.30
C GLY A 3 -27.61 -13.19 -25.45
N SER A 4 -28.15 -13.57 -24.29
CA SER A 4 -28.35 -12.68 -23.14
C SER A 4 -27.01 -12.45 -22.43
N VAL A 5 -26.75 -11.24 -21.94
CA VAL A 5 -25.88 -11.04 -20.76
C VAL A 5 -26.52 -9.97 -19.90
N ALA A 6 -26.84 -10.36 -18.67
CA ALA A 6 -27.29 -9.51 -17.60
C ALA A 6 -26.11 -8.69 -17.08
N ASP A 7 -26.27 -7.37 -16.96
CA ASP A 7 -25.42 -6.56 -16.10
C ASP A 7 -26.11 -6.46 -14.73
N SER A 8 -25.41 -6.94 -13.71
CA SER A 8 -25.89 -6.97 -12.34
C SER A 8 -25.42 -5.73 -11.61
N ASP A 9 -26.31 -4.74 -11.51
CA ASP A 9 -26.18 -3.61 -10.58
C ASP A 9 -26.13 -4.14 -9.15
N ALA A 10 -24.96 -4.00 -8.50
CA ALA A 10 -24.81 -4.26 -7.07
C ALA A 10 -25.48 -3.12 -6.28
N VAL A 11 -26.80 -3.23 -6.11
CA VAL A 11 -27.59 -2.34 -5.26
C VAL A 11 -27.21 -2.61 -3.79
N VAL A 12 -26.71 -1.58 -3.10
CA VAL A 12 -26.57 -1.59 -1.63
C VAL A 12 -27.96 -1.45 -1.03
N LYS A 13 -28.54 -2.58 -0.58
CA LYS A 13 -29.80 -2.62 0.17
C LYS A 13 -29.58 -2.11 1.59
N LEU A 14 -30.33 -1.09 1.98
CA LEU A 14 -30.60 -0.74 3.37
C LEU A 14 -31.87 -1.49 3.79
N ASP A 15 -31.79 -2.29 4.85
CA ASP A 15 -32.94 -3.03 5.40
C ASP A 15 -33.58 -2.20 6.53
N ASP A 16 -34.89 -1.97 6.41
CA ASP A 16 -35.76 -1.36 7.42
C ASP A 16 -36.60 -2.50 8.01
N GLY A 17 -36.25 -2.96 9.22
CA GLY A 17 -36.83 -4.16 9.80
C GLY A 17 -36.54 -4.32 11.30
N HIS A 18 -37.59 -4.19 12.10
CA HIS A 18 -37.63 -4.05 13.56
C HIS A 18 -37.72 -5.43 14.28
N LEU A 19 -37.10 -5.53 15.48
CA LEU A 19 -37.17 -6.58 16.55
C LEU A 19 -36.41 -7.90 16.25
N ASN A 20 -35.51 -8.40 17.11
CA ASN A 20 -35.70 -8.71 18.53
C ASN A 20 -34.36 -8.95 19.28
N ASN A 21 -34.41 -8.80 20.61
CA ASN A 21 -33.30 -8.93 21.55
C ASN A 21 -32.78 -10.36 21.70
N SER A 22 -31.45 -10.53 21.67
CA SER A 22 -30.69 -11.47 22.53
C SER A 22 -29.22 -11.08 22.54
N LEU A 23 -28.79 -10.50 23.67
CA LEU A 23 -27.44 -10.38 24.23
C LEU A 23 -26.26 -10.86 23.34
N SER A 24 -25.90 -10.07 22.32
CA SER A 24 -24.59 -10.16 21.70
C SER A 24 -23.66 -9.18 22.41
N SER A 25 -22.66 -9.74 23.12
CA SER A 25 -21.43 -9.05 23.53
C SER A 25 -21.00 -8.07 22.43
N PRO A 26 -20.52 -6.84 22.73
CA PRO A 26 -20.07 -5.91 21.70
C PRO A 26 -19.07 -6.63 20.82
N VAL A 27 -19.55 -6.90 19.62
CA VAL A 27 -18.96 -7.73 18.60
C VAL A 27 -17.56 -7.16 18.38
N GLN A 28 -16.56 -8.00 18.63
CA GLN A 28 -15.24 -7.88 18.05
C GLN A 28 -15.51 -7.55 16.59
N ALA A 29 -15.30 -6.29 16.20
CA ALA A 29 -15.33 -5.91 14.81
C ALA A 29 -14.20 -6.74 14.20
N ASP A 30 -14.54 -7.93 13.71
CA ASP A 30 -13.73 -8.72 12.82
C ASP A 30 -13.42 -7.77 11.69
N VAL A 31 -12.26 -7.12 11.79
CA VAL A 31 -11.74 -6.28 10.75
C VAL A 31 -11.45 -7.27 9.63
N TYR A 32 -12.44 -7.47 8.76
CA TYR A 32 -12.30 -8.31 7.60
C TYR A 32 -11.20 -7.69 6.75
N PHE A 33 -10.00 -8.24 6.85
CA PHE A 33 -8.88 -7.91 5.97
C PHE A 33 -9.04 -8.81 4.74
N PRO A 34 -9.65 -8.32 3.63
CA PRO A 34 -9.76 -9.12 2.43
C PRO A 34 -8.37 -9.58 2.01
N ARG A 35 -8.24 -10.85 1.64
CA ARG A 35 -7.03 -11.34 0.96
C ARG A 35 -6.92 -10.58 -0.36
N LEU A 36 -5.93 -9.70 -0.45
CA LEU A 36 -5.67 -8.90 -1.65
C LEU A 36 -4.97 -9.79 -2.68
N ILE A 37 -5.46 -9.76 -3.92
CA ILE A 37 -4.78 -10.36 -5.06
C ILE A 37 -3.74 -9.33 -5.53
N VAL A 38 -2.47 -9.75 -5.63
CA VAL A 38 -1.39 -8.90 -6.16
C VAL A 38 -1.20 -9.16 -7.67
N PRO A 39 -1.00 -8.12 -8.50
CA PRO A 39 -0.91 -6.71 -8.15
C PRO A 39 -2.25 -6.13 -7.64
N PHE A 40 -2.17 -5.32 -6.59
CA PHE A 40 -3.33 -4.71 -5.94
C PHE A 40 -3.28 -3.19 -6.12
N CYS A 41 -4.41 -2.59 -6.48
CA CYS A 41 -4.64 -1.14 -6.42
C CYS A 41 -5.89 -0.88 -5.56
N GLY A 42 -5.75 -0.03 -4.54
CA GLY A 42 -6.84 0.27 -3.60
C GLY A 42 -6.97 1.75 -3.31
N HIS A 43 -8.21 2.25 -3.31
CA HIS A 43 -8.49 3.65 -3.00
C HIS A 43 -8.48 3.90 -1.47
N ILE A 44 -7.71 4.90 -1.05
CA ILE A 44 -7.62 5.41 0.32
C ILE A 44 -8.79 6.39 0.53
N LYS A 45 -9.90 5.89 1.10
CA LYS A 45 -11.12 6.69 1.34
C LYS A 45 -10.81 8.02 2.05
N GLY A 46 -11.03 9.14 1.38
CA GLY A 46 -10.79 10.49 1.90
C GLY A 46 -9.33 10.98 1.84
N GLY A 47 -8.46 10.25 1.13
CA GLY A 47 -7.04 10.57 0.91
C GLY A 47 -6.17 10.41 2.16
N MET A 48 -4.87 10.65 2.02
CA MET A 48 -3.97 10.82 3.15
C MET A 48 -4.15 12.21 3.78
N ARG A 49 -4.18 12.27 5.11
CA ARG A 49 -4.33 13.50 5.88
C ARG A 49 -3.51 13.39 7.16
N PRO A 50 -2.93 14.48 7.69
CA PRO A 50 -2.11 14.41 8.89
C PRO A 50 -2.74 13.57 10.00
N GLY A 51 -1.98 12.65 10.58
CA GLY A 51 -2.44 11.67 11.56
C GLY A 51 -3.03 10.37 10.99
N LYS A 52 -3.43 10.34 9.71
CA LYS A 52 -3.92 9.12 9.06
C LYS A 52 -2.78 8.15 8.80
N LYS A 53 -3.08 6.85 8.98
CA LYS A 53 -2.14 5.75 8.77
C LYS A 53 -2.72 4.76 7.77
N VAL A 54 -1.88 4.28 6.86
CA VAL A 54 -2.16 3.09 6.04
C VAL A 54 -1.32 1.95 6.58
N LEU A 55 -1.96 0.80 6.73
CA LEU A 55 -1.34 -0.41 7.26
C LEU A 55 -1.41 -1.50 6.20
N VAL A 56 -0.25 -1.98 5.76
CA VAL A 56 -0.12 -3.13 4.87
C VAL A 56 0.42 -4.29 5.68
N MET A 57 -0.30 -5.41 5.65
CA MET A 57 0.09 -6.67 6.26
C MET A 57 0.03 -7.75 5.19
N GLY A 58 0.96 -8.69 5.25
CA GLY A 58 1.04 -9.80 4.31
C GLY A 58 1.99 -10.86 4.80
N ILE A 59 2.08 -11.94 4.03
CA ILE A 59 3.07 -13.00 4.21
C ILE A 59 4.02 -12.89 3.02
N VAL A 60 5.33 -12.90 3.28
CA VAL A 60 6.33 -12.93 2.22
C VAL A 60 6.28 -14.31 1.56
N ASP A 61 6.33 -14.37 0.23
CA ASP A 61 6.41 -15.65 -0.48
C ASP A 61 7.63 -16.49 -0.03
N LEU A 62 7.54 -17.81 -0.23
CA LEU A 62 8.63 -18.73 0.10
C LEU A 62 9.92 -18.45 -0.70
N ASN A 63 9.80 -17.99 -1.95
CA ASN A 63 10.92 -17.68 -2.84
C ASN A 63 10.75 -16.28 -3.46
N PRO A 64 10.89 -15.21 -2.65
CA PRO A 64 10.64 -13.85 -3.10
C PRO A 64 11.85 -13.28 -3.87
N GLU A 65 11.59 -12.52 -4.94
CA GLU A 65 12.63 -11.74 -5.62
C GLU A 65 12.57 -10.27 -5.19
N SER A 66 11.43 -9.62 -5.45
CA SER A 66 11.13 -8.30 -4.91
C SER A 66 9.63 -8.05 -4.79
N PHE A 67 9.25 -7.12 -3.94
CA PHE A 67 7.91 -6.52 -3.93
C PHE A 67 8.02 -5.02 -3.68
N ALA A 68 7.00 -4.28 -4.13
CA ALA A 68 6.90 -2.85 -3.91
C ALA A 68 5.55 -2.48 -3.31
N ILE A 69 5.59 -1.53 -2.36
CA ILE A 69 4.40 -0.88 -1.81
C ILE A 69 4.51 0.61 -2.13
N SER A 70 3.54 1.13 -2.86
CA SER A 70 3.55 2.51 -3.33
C SER A 70 2.29 3.25 -2.89
N LEU A 71 2.45 4.53 -2.56
CA LEU A 71 1.35 5.46 -2.38
C LEU A 71 1.35 6.44 -3.54
N THR A 72 0.21 6.61 -4.21
CA THR A 72 0.12 7.41 -5.44
C THR A 72 -0.99 8.46 -5.37
N CYS A 73 -0.83 9.51 -6.17
CA CYS A 73 -1.79 10.59 -6.36
C CYS A 73 -2.78 10.29 -7.50
N GLY A 74 -3.28 9.05 -7.55
CA GLY A 74 -4.13 8.57 -8.63
C GLY A 74 -3.76 7.15 -9.06
N ASP A 75 -4.46 6.68 -10.07
CA ASP A 75 -4.35 5.36 -10.68
C ASP A 75 -4.17 5.44 -12.21
N SER A 76 -3.85 6.62 -12.75
CA SER A 76 -3.60 6.80 -14.19
C SER A 76 -2.32 6.09 -14.65
N GLU A 77 -2.42 5.39 -15.77
CA GLU A 77 -1.27 4.73 -16.42
C GLU A 77 -0.60 5.61 -17.48
N ASP A 78 -1.37 6.51 -18.12
CA ASP A 78 -0.87 7.43 -19.16
C ASP A 78 -1.49 8.84 -18.99
N PRO A 79 -0.73 9.84 -18.53
CA PRO A 79 0.61 9.71 -17.95
C PRO A 79 0.56 8.93 -16.61
N PRO A 80 1.67 8.28 -16.21
CA PRO A 80 1.75 7.59 -14.93
C PRO A 80 1.45 8.52 -13.77
N ALA A 81 0.60 8.07 -12.84
CA ALA A 81 0.30 8.82 -11.62
C ALA A 81 1.57 9.07 -10.79
N ASP A 82 1.64 10.24 -10.15
CA ASP A 82 2.73 10.58 -9.24
C ASP A 82 2.79 9.56 -8.09
N VAL A 83 4.01 9.10 -7.81
CA VAL A 83 4.33 8.19 -6.72
C VAL A 83 4.90 9.01 -5.57
N ALA A 84 4.05 9.25 -4.57
CA ALA A 84 4.42 9.95 -3.35
C ALA A 84 5.62 9.30 -2.68
N ILE A 85 5.55 7.98 -2.56
CA ILE A 85 6.61 7.16 -2.01
C ILE A 85 6.38 5.71 -2.42
N GLU A 86 7.45 5.09 -2.87
CA GLU A 86 7.59 3.68 -3.19
C GLU A 86 8.57 3.06 -2.20
N LEU A 87 8.19 1.92 -1.64
CA LEU A 87 9.03 1.08 -0.80
C LEU A 87 9.23 -0.25 -1.51
N LYS A 88 10.41 -0.46 -2.11
CA LYS A 88 10.77 -1.70 -2.81
C LYS A 88 11.70 -2.55 -1.94
N ALA A 89 11.26 -3.74 -1.58
CA ALA A 89 12.07 -4.74 -0.90
C ALA A 89 12.70 -5.69 -1.92
N VAL A 90 14.03 -5.74 -1.99
CA VAL A 90 14.81 -6.60 -2.89
C VAL A 90 15.51 -7.68 -2.06
N PHE A 91 15.14 -8.94 -2.27
CA PHE A 91 15.59 -10.05 -1.42
C PHE A 91 17.00 -10.54 -1.76
N THR A 92 17.39 -10.47 -3.04
CA THR A 92 18.72 -10.88 -3.51
C THR A 92 19.83 -10.12 -2.78
N ASP A 93 19.71 -8.79 -2.75
CA ASP A 93 20.72 -7.91 -2.14
C ASP A 93 20.34 -7.50 -0.71
N ARG A 94 19.21 -7.99 -0.19
CA ARG A 94 18.64 -7.62 1.11
C ARG A 94 18.53 -6.09 1.29
N GLN A 95 18.07 -5.43 0.24
CA GLN A 95 17.94 -3.98 0.19
C GLN A 95 16.49 -3.56 0.33
N LEU A 96 16.29 -2.44 0.99
CA LEU A 96 14.99 -1.81 1.10
C LEU A 96 15.10 -0.39 0.57
N VAL A 97 14.67 -0.24 -0.67
CA VAL A 97 14.79 0.97 -1.44
C VAL A 97 13.55 1.82 -1.26
N ARG A 98 13.75 3.11 -0.99
CA ARG A 98 12.70 4.12 -0.93
C ARG A 98 12.95 5.17 -2.00
N ASN A 99 11.92 5.51 -2.77
CA ASN A 99 12.00 6.56 -3.79
C ASN A 99 10.62 7.25 -3.95
N SER A 100 10.60 8.40 -4.63
CA SER A 100 9.41 9.11 -5.09
C SER A 100 9.51 9.35 -6.59
N CYS A 101 8.38 9.53 -7.27
CA CYS A 101 8.33 9.88 -8.68
C CYS A 101 7.28 10.98 -8.88
N ILE A 102 7.69 12.14 -9.36
CA ILE A 102 6.81 13.32 -9.52
C ILE A 102 6.98 13.83 -10.94
N SER A 103 5.87 14.01 -11.67
CA SER A 103 5.89 14.43 -13.08
C SER A 103 6.80 13.55 -13.97
N GLY A 104 6.93 12.26 -13.63
CA GLY A 104 7.81 11.31 -14.30
C GLY A 104 9.28 11.36 -13.89
N GLU A 105 9.69 12.26 -12.99
CA GLU A 105 11.06 12.37 -12.49
C GLU A 105 11.21 11.64 -11.15
N ARG A 106 12.18 10.71 -11.07
CA ARG A 106 12.49 9.99 -9.83
C ARG A 106 13.35 10.85 -8.90
N GLY A 107 13.04 10.80 -7.61
CA GLY A 107 13.80 11.47 -6.56
C GLY A 107 15.10 10.75 -6.19
N GLU A 108 15.76 11.27 -5.15
CA GLU A 108 16.94 10.64 -4.55
C GLU A 108 16.54 9.32 -3.87
N GLU A 109 17.22 8.25 -4.25
CA GLU A 109 17.00 6.92 -3.70
C GLU A 109 17.57 6.79 -2.28
N GLN A 110 16.80 6.18 -1.38
CA GLN A 110 17.22 5.88 -0.01
C GLN A 110 17.14 4.38 0.28
N SER A 111 18.29 3.74 0.45
CA SER A 111 18.39 2.31 0.72
C SER A 111 19.02 1.97 2.09
N ALA A 112 19.47 2.98 2.84
CA ALA A 112 20.10 2.78 4.14
C ALA A 112 19.09 2.28 5.20
N ILE A 113 19.34 1.08 5.71
CA ILE A 113 18.59 0.42 6.78
C ILE A 113 19.55 -0.29 7.75
N PRO A 114 19.23 -0.38 9.05
CA PRO A 114 20.08 -1.10 10.00
C PRO A 114 20.06 -2.63 9.76
N TYR A 115 18.96 -3.15 9.22
CA TYR A 115 18.80 -4.55 8.83
C TYR A 115 17.62 -4.69 7.86
N PHE A 116 17.62 -5.76 7.07
CA PHE A 116 16.53 -6.11 6.16
C PHE A 116 15.40 -6.86 6.91
N PRO A 117 14.16 -6.34 6.95
CA PRO A 117 13.12 -6.82 7.87
C PRO A 117 12.22 -7.94 7.31
N PHE A 118 12.41 -8.35 6.05
CA PHE A 118 11.52 -9.31 5.39
C PHE A 118 12.16 -10.70 5.34
N ILE A 119 11.43 -11.68 5.86
CA ILE A 119 11.87 -13.08 5.91
C ILE A 119 10.91 -13.89 5.04
N PRO A 120 11.40 -14.76 4.13
CA PRO A 120 10.54 -15.65 3.35
C PRO A 120 9.61 -16.48 4.24
N ASP A 121 8.36 -16.67 3.80
CA ASP A 121 7.33 -17.42 4.51
C ASP A 121 6.97 -16.88 5.91
N GLN A 122 7.29 -15.60 6.18
CA GLN A 122 6.95 -14.93 7.44
C GLN A 122 6.01 -13.74 7.23
N PRO A 123 5.16 -13.43 8.22
CA PRO A 123 4.30 -12.25 8.17
C PRO A 123 5.14 -10.98 8.30
N PHE A 124 4.71 -9.93 7.60
CA PHE A 124 5.27 -8.60 7.72
C PHE A 124 4.19 -7.55 7.99
N ARG A 125 4.62 -6.40 8.52
CA ARG A 125 3.78 -5.24 8.78
C ARG A 125 4.51 -3.97 8.35
N VAL A 126 3.92 -3.24 7.40
CA VAL A 126 4.39 -1.93 6.95
C VAL A 126 3.33 -0.90 7.28
N SER A 127 3.70 0.18 7.95
CA SER A 127 2.79 1.31 8.18
C SER A 127 3.32 2.57 7.53
N THR A 128 2.43 3.35 6.95
CA THR A 128 2.77 4.68 6.45
C THR A 128 1.87 5.66 7.19
N SER A 129 2.43 6.79 7.62
CA SER A 129 1.67 7.80 8.33
C SER A 129 2.13 9.18 7.91
N SER A 130 1.18 10.05 7.60
CA SER A 130 1.47 11.47 7.44
C SER A 130 1.59 12.09 8.82
N ALA A 131 2.75 12.67 9.13
CA ALA A 131 2.94 13.44 10.35
C ALA A 131 2.52 14.89 10.09
N ALA A 132 1.79 15.48 11.04
CA ALA A 132 1.61 16.93 11.08
C ALA A 132 2.80 17.52 11.84
N ALA A 133 3.84 17.98 11.16
CA ALA A 133 4.88 18.76 11.81
C ALA A 133 5.51 19.79 10.85
N SER A 134 5.33 21.06 11.21
CA SER A 134 6.03 22.27 10.74
C SER A 134 6.07 22.49 9.22
N ALA A 135 5.13 23.29 8.69
CA ALA A 135 5.14 23.95 7.38
C ALA A 135 5.37 23.13 6.09
N ALA A 136 5.81 21.86 6.16
CA ALA A 136 6.39 21.13 5.03
C ALA A 136 5.66 19.83 4.64
N GLY A 137 4.55 19.46 5.31
CA GLY A 137 3.71 18.33 4.89
C GLY A 137 4.47 17.01 4.66
N ARG A 138 5.25 16.54 5.64
CA ARG A 138 6.11 15.35 5.45
C ARG A 138 5.34 14.03 5.64
N MET A 139 5.51 13.10 4.70
CA MET A 139 5.00 11.72 4.81
C MET A 139 6.11 10.81 5.32
N MET A 140 5.84 10.05 6.38
CA MET A 140 6.79 9.08 6.91
C MET A 140 6.27 7.67 6.67
N MET A 141 6.99 6.89 5.88
CA MET A 141 6.84 5.43 5.88
C MET A 141 7.61 4.86 7.08
N CYS A 142 6.89 4.29 8.04
CA CYS A 142 7.45 3.59 9.18
C CYS A 142 7.22 2.08 9.01
N LEU A 143 8.26 1.38 8.61
CA LEU A 143 8.36 -0.02 8.98
C LEU A 143 8.57 -0.09 10.47
N SER A 144 7.73 -0.85 11.16
CA SER A 144 7.94 -1.16 12.57
C SER A 144 9.38 -1.68 12.71
N ASN A 145 10.23 -0.93 13.41
CA ASN A 145 11.63 -1.22 13.74
C ASN A 145 12.74 -0.94 12.69
N VAL A 146 12.47 -0.29 11.54
CA VAL A 146 13.53 -0.12 10.50
C VAL A 146 13.87 1.32 10.14
N CYS A 147 12.90 2.24 10.17
CA CYS A 147 13.17 3.65 9.87
C CYS A 147 13.55 4.38 11.17
N GLN A 148 14.85 4.66 11.35
CA GLN A 148 15.29 5.59 12.38
C GLN A 148 14.81 7.01 12.05
N GLU A 149 14.41 7.72 13.10
CA GLU A 149 14.14 9.16 13.10
C GLU A 149 15.42 9.90 12.65
N GLY A 150 15.52 10.26 11.37
CA GLY A 150 16.73 10.90 10.82
C GLY A 150 17.06 10.61 9.35
N SER A 151 16.41 9.65 8.68
CA SER A 151 16.59 9.50 7.22
C SER A 151 16.00 10.71 6.50
N LYS A 152 16.79 11.42 5.70
CA LYS A 152 16.38 12.59 4.89
C LYS A 152 15.21 12.21 3.98
N GLN A 153 13.98 12.42 4.43
CA GLN A 153 12.79 12.02 3.67
C GLN A 153 12.69 12.83 2.38
N PRO A 154 12.11 12.27 1.29
CA PRO A 154 11.76 13.09 0.14
C PRO A 154 10.79 14.17 0.63
N GLU A 155 11.31 15.39 0.75
CA GLU A 155 10.48 16.58 0.81
C GLU A 155 9.79 16.66 -0.56
N PHE A 156 8.60 17.26 -0.61
CA PHE A 156 7.76 17.38 -1.80
C PHE A 156 6.81 16.21 -2.02
N LEU A 157 5.65 16.34 -1.38
CA LEU A 157 4.36 16.16 -2.04
C LEU A 157 3.32 17.01 -1.30
N HIS A 158 2.34 17.58 -2.00
CA HIS A 158 1.12 18.05 -1.37
C HIS A 158 0.34 16.81 -0.89
N VAL A 159 0.51 16.43 0.38
CA VAL A 159 -0.04 15.21 1.03
C VAL A 159 -1.53 14.97 0.76
N GLN A 160 -2.27 16.00 0.38
CA GLN A 160 -3.72 15.96 0.16
C GLN A 160 -4.18 15.21 -1.10
N GLU A 161 -3.29 14.91 -2.05
CA GLU A 161 -3.68 14.22 -3.30
C GLU A 161 -3.42 12.71 -3.29
N ILE A 162 -2.73 12.19 -2.26
CA ILE A 162 -2.45 10.75 -2.16
C ILE A 162 -3.74 10.00 -1.84
N CYS A 163 -4.22 9.25 -2.82
CA CYS A 163 -5.53 8.60 -2.77
C CYS A 163 -5.49 7.11 -3.12
N HIS A 164 -4.35 6.56 -3.52
CA HIS A 164 -4.24 5.13 -3.84
C HIS A 164 -3.06 4.47 -3.12
N VAL A 165 -3.22 3.18 -2.84
CA VAL A 165 -2.15 2.27 -2.40
C VAL A 165 -2.00 1.16 -3.44
N LEU A 166 -0.78 0.96 -3.91
CA LEU A 166 -0.43 -0.10 -4.85
C LEU A 166 0.48 -1.10 -4.15
N VAL A 167 0.22 -2.39 -4.36
CA VAL A 167 1.09 -3.49 -3.91
C VAL A 167 1.43 -4.35 -5.12
N MET A 168 2.70 -4.32 -5.51
CA MET A 168 3.23 -5.03 -6.67
C MET A 168 4.18 -6.12 -6.20
N LYS A 169 4.14 -7.29 -6.84
CA LYS A 169 5.15 -8.33 -6.72
C LYS A 169 5.89 -8.42 -8.04
N GLU A 170 7.21 -8.42 -8.01
CA GLU A 170 8.02 -8.72 -9.19
C GLU A 170 8.22 -10.24 -9.22
N GLU A 171 7.66 -10.90 -10.25
CA GLU A 171 7.90 -12.32 -10.47
C GLU A 171 9.16 -12.52 -11.31
N ARG A 172 9.88 -13.61 -11.02
CA ARG A 172 10.99 -14.09 -11.82
C ARG A 172 10.61 -14.11 -13.29
N SER A 173 11.30 -13.31 -14.10
CA SER A 173 11.34 -13.55 -15.55
C SER A 173 11.85 -14.97 -15.72
N LYS A 174 10.95 -15.91 -16.01
CA LYS A 174 11.34 -17.24 -16.49
C LYS A 174 11.96 -17.01 -17.84
N ASN A 175 13.27 -16.74 -17.88
CA ASN A 175 14.02 -16.72 -19.11
C ASN A 175 13.80 -18.08 -19.79
N SER A 176 12.96 -18.03 -20.81
CA SER A 176 12.81 -18.98 -21.89
C SER A 176 14.16 -19.57 -22.26
N THR A 177 14.40 -20.81 -21.84
CA THR A 177 15.33 -21.70 -22.54
C THR A 177 14.47 -22.59 -23.42
N CYS A 178 14.39 -22.24 -24.70
CA CYS A 178 14.11 -23.12 -25.82
C CYS A 178 15.05 -22.70 -26.95
#